data_AF-A0A2N5DTE1-F1
#
_entry.id   AF-A0A2N5DTE1-F1
#
_cell.length_a   1.000
_cell.length_b   1.000
_cell.length_c   1.000
_cell.angle_alpha   90.00
_cell.angle_beta   90.00
_cell.angle_gamma   90.00
#
_symmetry.space_group_name_H-M   'P 1'
#
loop_
_entity.id
_entity.type
_entity.pdbx_description
1 polymer ?
#
loop_
_entity_poly.entity_id
_entity_poly.type
_entity_poly.pdbx_seq_one_letter_code
_entity_poly.pdbx_strand_id
1 'polypeptide(L)' 'MSSRKELANAIRALSMDGVQKAKSGHPGAPMGMADIAEV' A
#
# COMPACT_ATOMS: atom_id res chain seq x y z
N MET A 1 -11.74 -4.25 -16.11
CA MET A 1 -10.32 -4.55 -15.80
C MET A 1 -9.85 -3.51 -14.82
N SER A 2 -9.16 -3.92 -13.75
CA SER A 2 -8.57 -2.98 -12.78
C SER A 2 -7.39 -2.25 -13.41
N SER A 3 -7.31 -0.95 -13.17
CA SER A 3 -6.18 -0.11 -13.57
C SER A 3 -4.97 -0.35 -12.67
N ARG A 4 -3.77 -0.09 -13.21
CA ARG A 4 -2.50 -0.06 -12.45
C ARG A 4 -2.61 0.75 -11.16
N LYS A 5 -3.32 1.88 -11.21
CA LYS A 5 -3.52 2.75 -10.04
C LYS A 5 -4.41 2.10 -8.98
N GLU A 6 -5.44 1.37 -9.37
CA GLU A 6 -6.29 0.63 -8.43
C GLU A 6 -5.51 -0.48 -7.73
N LEU A 7 -4.64 -1.18 -8.46
CA LEU A 7 -3.77 -2.23 -7.91
C LEU A 7 -2.72 -1.65 -6.94
N ALA A 8 -2.04 -0.56 -7.31
CA ALA A 8 -1.13 0.14 -6.41
C ALA A 8 -1.85 0.70 -5.17
N ASN A 9 -3.09 1.18 -5.31
CA ASN A 9 -3.89 1.63 -4.17
C ASN A 9 -4.28 0.51 -3.22
N ALA A 10 -4.43 -0.74 -3.70
CA ALA A 10 -4.62 -1.89 -2.83
C ALA A 10 -3.40 -2.11 -1.92
N ILE A 11 -2.18 -1.99 -2.46
CA ILE A 11 -0.94 -2.07 -1.67
C ILE A 11 -0.91 -0.98 -0.59
N ARG A 12 -1.29 0.25 -0.94
CA ARG A 12 -1.37 1.38 0.01
C ARG A 12 -2.37 1.09 1.13
N ALA A 13 -3.59 0.70 0.77
CA ALA A 13 -4.65 0.44 1.73
C ALA A 13 -4.26 -0.67 2.72
N LEU A 14 -3.78 -1.81 2.22
CA LEU A 14 -3.36 -2.92 3.06
C LEU A 14 -2.18 -2.57 3.99
N SER A 15 -1.24 -1.77 3.49
CA SER A 15 -0.09 -1.31 4.30
C SER A 15 -0.52 -0.36 5.41
N MET A 16 -1.44 0.58 5.12
CA MET A 16 -2.02 1.47 6.12
C MET A 16 -2.79 0.68 7.18
N ASP A 17 -3.71 -0.18 6.76
CA ASP A 17 -4.57 -0.95 7.65
C ASP A 17 -3.77 -1.91 8.54
N GLY A 18 -2.76 -2.57 7.96
CA GLY A 18 -1.88 -3.49 8.70
C GLY A 18 -1.10 -2.79 9.80
N VAL A 19 -0.47 -1.65 9.49
CA VAL A 19 0.27 -0.85 10.47
C VAL A 19 -0.66 -0.29 11.55
N GLN A 20 -1.83 0.22 11.14
CA GLN A 20 -2.80 0.75 12.09
C GLN A 20 -3.33 -0.33 13.04
N LYS A 21 -3.66 -1.53 12.51
CA LYS A 21 -4.10 -2.68 13.30
C LYS A 21 -3.01 -3.14 14.29
N ALA A 22 -1.75 -3.12 13.89
CA ALA A 22 -0.62 -3.47 14.74
C ALA A 22 -0.27 -2.39 15.78
N LYS A 23 -0.83 -1.17 15.66
CA LYS A 23 -0.45 0.02 16.44
C LYS A 23 1.08 0.28 16.44
N SER A 24 1.76 -0.16 15.38
CA SER A 24 3.22 -0.17 15.27
C SER A 24 3.65 -0.39 13.82
N GLY A 25 4.71 0.28 13.39
CA GLY A 25 5.28 0.17 12.04
C GLY A 25 5.34 1.50 11.28
N HIS A 26 5.81 1.44 10.01
CA HIS A 26 6.03 2.62 9.16
C HIS A 26 5.36 2.42 7.79
N PRO A 27 4.17 3.00 7.53
CA PRO A 27 3.45 2.78 6.28
C PRO A 27 4.02 3.62 5.12
N GLY A 28 4.90 4.59 5.39
CA GLY A 28 5.39 5.56 4.41
C GLY A 28 6.12 4.95 3.22
N ALA A 29 7.10 4.06 3.44
CA ALA A 29 7.83 3.42 2.36
C ALA A 29 6.93 2.49 1.51
N PRO A 30 6.11 1.59 2.10
CA PRO A 30 5.13 0.80 1.34
C PRO A 30 4.16 1.66 0.50
N MET A 31 3.68 2.79 1.03
CA MET A 31 2.77 3.66 0.29
C MET A 31 3.44 4.43 -0.85
N GLY A 32 4.68 4.89 -0.63
CA GLY A 32 5.45 5.64 -1.63
C GLY A 32 5.97 4.77 -2.76
N MET A 33 6.23 3.49 -2.50
CA MET A 33 6.73 2.53 -3.49
C MET A 33 5.63 1.74 -4.21
N ALA A 34 4.36 1.94 -3.87
CA ALA A 34 3.26 1.10 -4.36
C ALA A 34 3.12 1.06 -5.89
N ASP A 35 3.39 2.16 -6.61
CA ASP A 35 3.31 2.16 -8.09
C ASP A 35 4.49 1.44 -8.76
N ILE A 36 5.60 1.24 -8.04
CA ILE A 36 6.78 0.48 -8.50
C ILE A 36 6.62 -1.01 -8.15
N ALA A 37 5.98 -1.29 -7.01
CA ALA A 37 5.68 -2.64 -6.57
C ALA A 37 4.56 -3.31 -7.39
N GLU A 38 3.69 -2.51 -8.01
CA GLU A 38 2.75 -2.97 -9.03
C GLU A 38 3.51 -3.15 -10.36
N VAL A 39 3.73 -4.41 -10.75
CA VAL A 39 4.35 -4.81 -12.02
C VAL A 39 3.55 -5.91 -12.70
#